data_AF-E9I3I0-F1
#
_entry.id   AF-E9I3I0-F1
#
_cell.length_a   1.000
_cell.length_b   1.000
_cell.length_c   1.000
_cell.angle_alpha   90.00
_cell.angle_beta   90.00
_cell.angle_gamma   90.00
#
_symmetry.space_group_name_H-M   'P 1'
#
loop_
_entity.id
_entity.type
_entity.pdbx_description
1 polymer ?
#
loop_
_entity_poly.entity_id
_entity_poly.type
_entity_poly.pdbx_seq_one_letter_code
_entity_poly.pdbx_strand_id
1 'polypeptide(L)' 'MNGRSYYLLAVASDAFIKVFELNVRETQKEAVPAIDVLRELVLSSLPCFRLSWNVMGTYISGSEKKRIRIWRCLSRGVWN' A
#
# COMPACT_ATOMS: atom_id res chain seq x y z
N MET A 1 23.85 -12.19 2.24
CA MET A 1 22.84 -11.20 1.80
C MET A 1 21.65 -11.34 2.73
N ASN A 2 21.52 -10.49 3.76
CA ASN A 2 20.35 -10.50 4.64
C ASN A 2 19.22 -9.76 3.91
N GLY A 3 18.41 -10.52 3.15
CA GLY A 3 17.32 -9.98 2.35
C GLY A 3 16.22 -9.44 3.26
N ARG A 4 16.05 -8.11 3.29
CA ARG A 4 14.83 -7.52 3.84
C ARG A 4 13.72 -7.71 2.81
N SER A 5 12.69 -8.47 3.19
CA SER A 5 11.48 -8.61 2.39
C SER A 5 10.50 -7.51 2.82
N TYR A 6 10.04 -6.72 1.85
CA TYR A 6 9.06 -5.67 2.06
C TYR A 6 7.75 -6.06 1.38
N TYR A 7 6.63 -5.94 2.09
CA TYR A 7 5.30 -6.14 1.50
C TYR A 7 4.54 -4.83 1.55
N LEU A 8 3.94 -4.45 0.43
CA LEU A 8 3.05 -3.30 0.34
C LEU A 8 1.62 -3.75 0.64
N LEU A 9 0.98 -3.10 1.61
CA LEU A 9 -0.41 -3.34 1.95
C LEU A 9 -1.20 -2.07 1.65
N ALA A 10 -2.45 -2.20 1.19
CA ALA A 10 -3.34 -1.07 0.98
C ALA A 10 -4.70 -1.35 1.62
N VAL A 11 -5.20 -0.39 2.41
CA VAL A 11 -6.53 -0.46 3.02
C VAL A 11 -7.28 0.82 2.68
N ALA A 12 -8.53 0.68 2.25
CA ALA A 12 -9.44 1.81 2.02
C ALA A 12 -10.28 2.07 3.28
N SER A 13 -10.32 3.32 3.71
CA SER A 13 -11.38 3.84 4.57
C SER A 13 -12.37 4.65 3.72
N ASP A 14 -13.36 5.28 4.36
CA ASP A 14 -14.29 6.16 3.66
C ASP A 14 -13.56 7.20 2.80
N ALA A 15 -12.53 7.86 3.34
CA ALA A 15 -11.90 9.05 2.75
C ALA A 15 -10.47 8.89 2.23
N PHE A 16 -9.78 7.80 2.56
CA PHE A 16 -8.38 7.62 2.19
C PHE A 16 -8.02 6.17 1.94
N ILE A 17 -6.94 5.96 1.17
CA ILE A 17 -6.23 4.69 1.09
C ILE A 17 -4.90 4.85 1.86
N LYS A 18 -4.65 3.97 2.82
CA LYS A 18 -3.34 3.89 3.49
C LYS A 18 -2.49 2.80 2.86
N VAL A 19 -1.28 3.16 2.48
CA VAL A 19 -0.25 2.25 1.98
C VAL A 19 0.76 2.00 3.10
N PHE A 20 0.96 0.73 3.45
CA PHE A 20 1.88 0.30 4.49
C PHE A 20 3.06 -0.44 3.89
N GLU A 21 4.18 -0.40 4.60
CA GLU A 21 5.32 -1.26 4.36
C GLU A 21 5.52 -2.20 5.54
N LEU A 22 5.47 -3.49 5.25
CA LEU A 22 5.84 -4.52 6.19
C LEU A 22 7.35 -4.74 6.12
N ASN A 23 8.05 -4.34 7.17
CA ASN A 23 9.47 -4.60 7.37
C ASN A 23 9.63 -5.94 8.12
N VAL A 24 9.87 -7.03 7.39
CA VAL A 24 10.23 -8.30 8.02
C VAL A 24 11.74 -8.26 8.31
N ARG A 25 12.10 -7.86 9.53
CA ARG A 25 13.48 -7.96 10.01
C ARG A 25 13.69 -9.36 10.57
N GLU A 26 14.47 -10.18 9.87
CA GLU A 26 15.05 -11.39 10.45
C GLU A 26 16.13 -10.99 11.46
N THR A 27 15.74 -10.78 12.71
CA THR A 27 16.69 -10.77 13.83
C THR A 27 16.70 -12.14 14.48
N GLN A 28 17.90 -12.67 14.73
CA GLN A 28 18.24 -14.08 15.04
C GLN A 28 17.54 -14.73 16.25
N LYS A 29 16.55 -14.09 16.90
CA LYS A 29 15.82 -14.69 18.03
C LYS A 29 14.30 -14.56 17.99
N GLU A 30 13.73 -13.71 17.15
CA GLU A 30 12.29 -13.63 16.87
C GLU A 30 12.12 -12.62 15.73
N ALA A 31 11.49 -13.05 14.62
CA ALA A 31 11.14 -12.14 13.53
C ALA A 31 9.88 -11.37 13.95
N VAL A 32 10.06 -10.21 14.57
CA VAL A 32 8.94 -9.31 14.85
C VAL A 32 8.69 -8.49 13.58
N PRO A 33 7.57 -8.70 12.85
CA PRO A 33 7.22 -7.84 11.74
C PRO A 33 6.94 -6.42 12.25
N ALA A 34 7.60 -5.42 11.69
CA ALA A 34 7.27 -4.01 11.90
C ALA A 34 6.42 -3.51 10.73
N ILE A 35 5.32 -2.80 11.00
CA ILE A 35 4.45 -2.20 9.98
C ILE A 35 4.54 -0.69 10.09
N ASP A 36 5.00 -0.04 9.03
CA ASP A 36 5.08 1.41 8.95
C ASP A 36 4.10 1.96 7.89
N VAL A 37 3.46 3.10 8.16
CA VAL A 37 2.64 3.79 7.16
C VAL A 37 3.57 4.56 6.22
N LEU A 38 3.59 4.21 4.93
CA LEU A 38 4.37 4.93 3.94
C LEU A 38 3.63 6.12 3.34
N ARG A 39 2.33 5.96 3.10
CA ARG A 39 1.55 6.99 2.40
C ARG A 39 0.07 6.92 2.71
N GLU A 40 -0.56 8.08 2.67
CA GLU A 40 -2.02 8.23 2.61
C GLU A 40 -2.40 8.87 1.26
N LEU A 41 -3.33 8.24 0.54
CA LEU A 41 -3.87 8.72 -0.74
C LEU A 41 -5.30 9.19 -0.51
N VAL A 42 -5.56 10.47 -0.75
CA VAL A 42 -6.87 11.08 -0.53
C VAL A 42 -7.83 10.68 -1.64
N LEU A 43 -9.00 10.17 -1.26
CA LEU A 43 -10.06 9.84 -2.19
C LEU A 43 -10.91 11.07 -2.44
N SER A 44 -11.16 11.39 -3.71
CA SER A 44 -12.04 12.52 -4.05
C SER A 44 -13.53 12.16 -4.06
N SER A 45 -13.88 10.88 -3.86
CA SER A 45 -15.27 10.46 -3.66
C SER A 45 -15.35 9.20 -2.82
N LEU A 46 -16.17 9.25 -1.76
CA LEU A 46 -16.42 8.14 -0.84
C LEU A 46 -17.51 7.20 -1.42
N PRO A 47 -17.51 5.91 -1.07
CA PRO A 47 -16.41 5.10 -0.51
C PRO A 47 -15.64 4.36 -1.62
N CYS A 48 -14.41 3.94 -1.32
CA CYS A 48 -13.66 3.00 -2.16
C CYS A 48 -14.02 1.56 -1.77
N PHE A 49 -14.69 0.83 -2.66
CA PHE A 49 -15.26 -0.48 -2.36
C PHE A 49 -14.27 -1.63 -2.48
N ARG A 50 -13.28 -1.49 -3.37
CA ARG A 50 -12.30 -2.54 -3.69
C ARG A 50 -10.94 -1.96 -4.02
N LEU A 51 -9.89 -2.65 -3.60
CA LEU A 51 -8.50 -2.35 -3.92
C LEU A 51 -7.83 -3.58 -4.55
N SER A 52 -6.94 -3.35 -5.52
CA SER A 52 -6.11 -4.41 -6.10
C SER A 52 -4.75 -3.89 -6.51
N TRP A 53 -3.72 -4.68 -6.21
CA TRP A 53 -2.34 -4.45 -6.61
C TRP A 53 -2.02 -5.17 -7.91
N ASN A 54 -1.16 -4.59 -8.72
CA ASN A 54 -0.48 -5.38 -9.73
C ASN A 54 0.62 -6.25 -9.08
N VAL A 55 1.02 -7.31 -9.78
CA VAL A 55 2.02 -8.28 -9.30
C VAL A 55 3.35 -7.63 -8.92
N MET A 56 3.71 -6.52 -9.58
CA MET A 56 4.96 -5.81 -9.34
C MET A 56 4.92 -4.83 -8.15
N GLY A 57 3.76 -4.61 -7.53
CA GLY A 57 3.62 -3.62 -6.44
C GLY A 57 3.84 -2.17 -6.88
N THR A 58 3.68 -1.87 -8.17
CA THR A 58 3.89 -0.53 -8.75
C THR A 58 2.60 0.23 -9.01
N TYR A 59 1.47 -0.47 -9.07
CA TYR A 59 0.16 0.13 -9.29
C TYR A 59 -0.85 -0.38 -8.27
N ILE A 60 -1.65 0.55 -7.75
CA ILE A 60 -2.87 0.26 -7.00
C ILE A 60 -4.04 0.71 -7.86
N SER A 61 -5.04 -0.15 -7.98
CA SER A 61 -6.35 0.22 -8.52
C SER A 61 -7.38 0.27 -7.40
N GLY A 62 -8.24 1.29 -7.43
CA GLY A 62 -9.32 1.50 -6.47
C GLY A 62 -10.65 1.71 -7.18
N SER A 63 -11.66 0.95 -6.77
CA SER A 63 -13.02 1.07 -7.28
C SER A 63 -13.78 2.11 -6.46
N GLU A 64 -14.06 3.25 -7.09
CA GLU A 64 -14.95 4.29 -6.58
C GLU A 64 -16.32 4.17 -7.25
N LYS A 65 -17.35 4.86 -6.73
CA LYS A 65 -18.77 4.73 -7.16
C LYS A 65 -19.01 4.62 -8.66
N LYS A 66 -18.33 5.42 -9.48
CA LYS A 66 -18.55 5.50 -10.94
C LYS A 66 -17.25 5.47 -11.76
N ARG A 67 -16.12 5.13 -11.12
CA ARG A 67 -14.82 5.13 -11.79
C ARG A 67 -13.86 4.19 -11.10
N ILE A 68 -12.87 3.76 -11.86
CA ILE A 68 -11.68 3.11 -11.33
C ILE A 68 -10.56 4.14 -11.38
N ARG A 69 -9.92 4.39 -10.24
CA ARG A 69 -8.72 5.21 -10.18
C ARG A 69 -7.51 4.30 -10.05
N ILE A 70 -6.42 4.69 -10.70
CA ILE A 70 -5.16 3.99 -10.66
C ILE A 70 -4.13 4.96 -10.09
N TRP A 71 -3.37 4.50 -9.11
CA TRP A 71 -2.23 5.21 -8.57
C TRP A 71 -0.95 4.46 -8.94
N ARG A 72 0.07 5.20 -9.33
CA ARG A 72 1.40 4.68 -9.67
C ARG A 72 2.39 5.02 -8.57
N CYS A 73 3.09 4.01 -8.08
CA CYS A 73 4.28 4.16 -7.26
C CYS A 73 5.45 4.57 -8.18
N LEU A 74 6.00 5.77 -7.98
CA LEU A 74 7.16 6.25 -8.72
C LEU A 74 8.47 5.85 -8.01
N SER A 75 8.45 5.93 -6.69
CA SER A 75 9.54 5.51 -5.80
C SER A 75 8.96 5.29 -4.40
N ARG A 76 9.76 4.73 -3.48
CA ARG A 76 9.30 4.40 -2.11
C ARG A 76 8.66 5.62 -1.43
N GLY A 77 7.37 5.51 -1.11
CA GLY A 77 6.58 6.59 -0.48
C GLY A 77 6.07 7.68 -1.44
N VAL A 78 6.40 7.63 -2.73
CA VAL A 78 6.02 8.62 -3.74
C VAL A 78 5.01 8.03 -4.72
N TRP A 79 3.82 8.65 -4.76
CA TRP A 79 2.66 8.17 -5.49
C TRP A 79 2.01 9.28 -6.31
N ASN A 80 1.52 8.93 -7.51
CA ASN A 80 0.72 9.79 -8.40
C ASN A 80 -0.60 9.10 -8.73
#